data_AF-A0A069B2U0-F1
#
_entry.id   AF-A0A069B2U0-F1
#
_cell.length_a   1.000
_cell.length_b   1.000
_cell.length_c   1.000
_cell.angle_alpha   90.00
_cell.angle_beta   90.00
_cell.angle_gamma   90.00
#
_symmetry.space_group_name_H-M   'P 1'
#
loop_
_entity.id
_entity.type
_entity.pdbx_description
1 polymer ?
#
loop_
_entity_poly.entity_id
_entity_poly.type
_entity_poly.pdbx_seq_one_letter_code
_entity_poly.pdbx_strand_id
1 'polypeptide(L)'
;MTETLYTAPSDDVRAKLADALIEDAETGRYQVRRSVFTDEDLFELEMKHIFEGNWIYLAHESQIPNVGDYFTTYMGRQPIVISRNKEGELNALVNACSHRGAMLCRRKTDNRTTFTCPFHGWTFNNSGKL
;
A
#
# COMPACT_ATOMS: atom_id res chain seq x y z
N MET A 1 -17.29 -0.84 -9.80
CA MET A 1 -16.97 -2.27 -10.02
C MET A 1 -16.13 -2.36 -11.28
N THR A 2 -14.83 -2.08 -11.18
CA THR A 2 -13.88 -2.53 -12.20
C THR A 2 -13.42 -3.90 -11.73
N GLU A 3 -13.93 -4.96 -12.34
CA GLU A 3 -13.28 -6.26 -12.31
C GLU A 3 -11.83 -6.03 -12.75
N THR A 4 -10.90 -6.04 -11.80
CA THR A 4 -9.51 -6.28 -12.12
C THR A 4 -9.52 -7.73 -12.59
N LEU A 5 -9.61 -7.94 -13.90
CA LEU A 5 -9.51 -9.25 -14.51
C LEU A 5 -8.24 -9.89 -13.94
N TYR A 6 -8.42 -10.88 -13.08
CA TYR A 6 -7.32 -11.67 -12.57
C TYR A 6 -6.83 -12.50 -13.76
N THR A 7 -5.83 -11.98 -14.46
CA THR A 7 -5.05 -12.80 -15.38
C THR A 7 -4.18 -13.68 -14.50
N ALA A 8 -4.40 -15.00 -14.56
CA ALA A 8 -3.54 -15.95 -13.90
C ALA A 8 -2.09 -15.76 -14.40
N PRO A 9 -1.07 -15.99 -13.55
CA PRO A 9 0.32 -15.93 -13.99
C PRO A 9 0.51 -16.82 -15.21
N SER A 10 1.23 -16.31 -16.21
CA SER A 10 1.59 -17.08 -17.40
C SER A 10 2.38 -18.33 -17.00
N ASP A 11 2.39 -19.34 -17.86
CA ASP A 11 3.16 -20.57 -17.60
C ASP A 11 4.66 -20.28 -17.43
N ASP A 12 5.18 -19.25 -18.11
CA ASP A 12 6.55 -18.76 -17.94
C ASP A 12 6.80 -18.25 -16.51
N VAL A 13 5.91 -17.41 -15.97
CA VAL A 13 6.04 -16.87 -14.61
C VAL A 13 5.94 -17.99 -13.57
N ARG A 14 5.06 -18.98 -13.79
CA ARG A 14 4.96 -20.15 -12.92
C ARG A 14 6.24 -20.98 -12.90
N ALA A 15 6.85 -21.19 -14.07
CA ALA A 15 8.12 -21.89 -14.17
C ALA A 15 9.25 -21.12 -13.47
N LYS A 16 9.31 -19.80 -13.64
CA LYS A 16 10.27 -18.93 -12.94
C LYS A 16 10.14 -19.03 -11.42
N LEU A 17 8.91 -19.01 -10.89
CA LEU A 17 8.64 -19.17 -9.46
C LEU A 17 9.05 -20.55 -8.94
N ALA A 18 8.72 -21.62 -9.68
CA ALA A 18 9.03 -22.99 -9.27
C ALA A 18 10.55 -23.25 -9.15
N ASP A 19 11.35 -22.55 -9.93
CA ASP A 19 12.81 -22.67 -9.99
C ASP A 19 13.52 -21.51 -9.26
N ALA A 20 12.79 -20.62 -8.58
CA ALA A 20 13.33 -19.42 -7.94
C ALA A 20 14.26 -19.71 -6.75
N LEU A 21 14.04 -20.83 -6.06
CA LEU A 21 14.74 -21.22 -4.84
C LEU A 21 15.21 -22.67 -4.98
N ILE A 22 16.51 -22.88 -4.81
CA ILE A 22 17.14 -24.19 -4.74
C ILE A 22 17.42 -24.47 -3.27
N GLU A 23 16.80 -25.51 -2.73
CA GLU A 23 17.07 -26.06 -1.41
C GLU A 23 17.50 -27.51 -1.56
N ASP A 24 18.79 -27.77 -1.36
CA ASP A 24 19.36 -29.10 -1.40
C ASP A 24 20.13 -29.34 -0.09
N ALA A 25 19.49 -30.04 0.83
CA ALA A 25 20.02 -30.34 2.15
C ALA A 25 21.16 -31.37 2.12
N GLU A 26 21.22 -32.24 1.10
CA GLU A 26 22.26 -33.27 0.98
C GLU A 26 23.59 -32.67 0.57
N THR A 27 23.55 -31.72 -0.38
CA THR A 27 24.75 -31.00 -0.82
C THR A 27 25.01 -29.71 -0.02
N GLY A 28 24.08 -29.32 0.86
CA GLY A 28 24.13 -28.08 1.63
C GLY A 28 23.94 -26.82 0.77
N ARG A 29 23.34 -26.96 -0.41
CA ARG A 29 23.20 -25.88 -1.39
C ARG A 29 21.85 -25.18 -1.21
N TYR A 30 21.90 -23.92 -0.80
CA TYR A 30 20.74 -23.03 -0.68
C TYR A 30 20.96 -21.77 -1.52
N GLN A 31 20.18 -21.59 -2.58
CA GLN A 31 20.40 -20.50 -3.54
C GLN A 31 19.08 -19.90 -4.01
N VAL A 32 19.05 -18.58 -4.14
CA VAL A 32 17.93 -17.84 -4.74
C VAL A 32 18.36 -17.30 -6.10
N ARG A 33 17.53 -17.48 -7.12
CA ARG A 33 17.79 -16.92 -8.45
C ARG A 33 17.74 -15.41 -8.41
N ARG A 34 18.70 -14.78 -9.10
CA ARG A 34 18.79 -13.33 -9.20
C ARG A 34 17.52 -12.69 -9.78
N SER A 35 16.81 -13.39 -10.66
CA SER A 35 15.58 -12.92 -11.29
C SER A 35 14.50 -12.52 -10.28
N VAL A 36 14.47 -13.13 -9.09
CA VAL A 36 13.55 -12.72 -8.01
C VAL A 36 13.66 -11.23 -7.69
N PHE A 37 14.83 -10.62 -7.87
CA PHE A 37 15.07 -9.20 -7.55
C PHE A 37 14.95 -8.27 -8.76
N THR A 38 14.76 -8.79 -9.98
CA THR A 38 14.87 -7.99 -11.20
C THR A 38 13.78 -8.24 -12.24
N ASP A 39 13.04 -9.33 -12.12
CA ASP A 39 11.98 -9.70 -13.07
C ASP A 39 10.70 -8.87 -12.80
N GLU A 40 10.21 -8.22 -13.84
CA GLU A 40 9.07 -7.29 -13.76
C GLU A 40 7.75 -8.02 -13.47
N ASP A 41 7.54 -9.21 -14.04
CA ASP A 41 6.32 -9.98 -13.80
C ASP A 41 6.26 -10.48 -12.36
N LEU A 42 7.41 -10.86 -11.79
CA LEU A 42 7.50 -11.19 -10.36
C LEU A 42 7.20 -9.99 -9.49
N PHE A 43 7.74 -8.81 -9.82
CA PHE A 43 7.46 -7.57 -9.10
C PHE A 43 5.96 -7.20 -9.09
N GLU A 44 5.25 -7.37 -10.21
CA GLU A 44 3.80 -7.15 -10.26
C GLU A 44 3.05 -8.12 -9.35
N LEU A 45 3.46 -9.39 -9.29
CA LEU A 45 2.89 -10.37 -8.38
C LEU A 45 3.18 -10.04 -6.91
N GLU A 46 4.39 -9.62 -6.58
CA GLU A 46 4.74 -9.17 -5.23
C GLU A 46 3.89 -7.98 -4.80
N MET A 47 3.75 -6.96 -5.65
CA MET A 47 2.92 -5.80 -5.33
C MET A 47 1.48 -6.22 -5.03
N LYS A 48 0.89 -7.04 -5.89
CA LYS A 48 -0.50 -7.49 -5.74
C LYS A 48 -0.71 -8.40 -4.54
N HIS A 49 0.14 -9.41 -4.38
CA HIS A 49 -0.10 -10.52 -3.46
C HIS A 49 0.66 -10.40 -2.14
N ILE A 50 1.67 -9.54 -2.05
CA ILE A 50 2.45 -9.30 -0.83
C ILE A 50 2.11 -7.93 -0.28
N PHE A 51 2.43 -6.86 -1.01
CA PHE A 51 2.43 -5.49 -0.46
C PHE A 51 1.05 -4.82 -0.42
N GLU A 52 0.17 -5.13 -1.37
CA GLU A 52 -1.21 -4.60 -1.44
C GLU A 52 -2.26 -5.63 -0.96
N GLY A 53 -1.83 -6.86 -0.67
CA GLY A 53 -2.69 -7.98 -0.29
C GLY A 53 -2.52 -8.51 1.14
N ASN A 54 -1.55 -8.00 1.91
CA ASN A 54 -1.31 -8.45 3.29
C ASN A 54 -1.16 -7.29 4.27
N TRP A 55 -1.09 -7.64 5.56
CA TRP A 55 -0.67 -6.74 6.62
C TRP A 55 0.78 -6.32 6.42
N ILE A 56 1.00 -5.02 6.23
CA ILE A 56 2.32 -4.40 6.20
C ILE A 56 2.43 -3.32 7.27
N TYR A 57 3.65 -3.11 7.76
CA TYR A 57 3.93 -2.03 8.70
C TYR A 57 3.84 -0.67 8.00
N LEU A 58 3.05 0.25 8.57
CA LEU A 58 2.87 1.60 8.01
C LEU A 58 3.45 2.72 8.88
N ALA A 59 3.21 2.66 10.20
CA ALA A 59 3.62 3.68 11.16
C ALA A 59 3.52 3.15 12.61
N HIS A 60 4.20 3.84 13.52
CA HIS A 60 4.03 3.69 14.96
C HIS A 60 3.03 4.75 15.49
N GLU A 61 2.26 4.40 16.52
CA GLU A 61 1.23 5.27 17.09
C GLU A 61 1.79 6.62 17.58
N SER A 62 3.03 6.66 18.10
CA SER A 62 3.68 7.89 18.55
C SER A 62 3.95 8.92 17.45
N GLN A 63 3.82 8.53 16.18
CA GLN A 63 3.92 9.46 15.05
C GLN A 63 2.63 10.27 14.85
N ILE A 64 1.53 9.87 15.50
CA ILE A 64 0.19 10.46 15.39
C ILE A 64 -0.44 10.56 16.80
N PRO A 65 0.21 11.25 17.76
CA PRO A 65 -0.19 11.19 19.17
C PRO A 65 -1.49 11.97 19.46
N ASN A 66 -1.80 13.03 18.70
CA ASN A 66 -2.92 13.91 19.01
C ASN A 66 -4.10 13.72 18.06
N VAL A 67 -5.30 14.05 18.53
CA VAL A 67 -6.49 14.18 17.69
C VAL A 67 -6.22 15.16 16.55
N GLY A 68 -6.57 14.77 15.33
CA GLY A 68 -6.34 15.56 14.12
C GLY A 68 -4.99 15.33 13.46
N ASP A 69 -4.02 14.70 14.14
CA ASP A 69 -2.74 14.38 13.52
C ASP A 69 -2.97 13.41 12.35
N TYR A 70 -2.22 13.60 11.27
CA TYR A 70 -2.10 12.61 10.22
C TYR A 70 -0.65 12.38 9.80
N PHE A 71 -0.40 11.19 9.25
CA PHE A 71 0.85 10.77 8.64
C PHE A 71 0.59 10.15 7.27
N THR A 72 1.30 10.59 6.24
CA THR A 72 1.18 10.00 4.89
C THR A 72 2.29 8.99 4.62
N THR A 73 1.95 7.88 3.97
CA THR A 73 2.88 6.80 3.61
C THR A 73 2.35 6.02 2.42
N TYR A 74 2.90 4.84 2.13
CA TYR A 74 2.49 3.98 1.04
C TYR A 74 2.23 2.55 1.52
N MET A 75 1.28 1.89 0.87
CA MET A 75 1.08 0.44 0.92
C MET A 75 1.25 -0.12 -0.48
N GLY A 76 2.38 -0.79 -0.74
CA GLY A 76 2.83 -1.07 -2.10
C GLY A 76 2.92 0.25 -2.88
N ARG A 77 2.06 0.41 -3.88
CA ARG A 77 2.00 1.64 -4.71
C ARG A 77 0.88 2.58 -4.27
N GLN A 78 0.02 2.16 -3.35
CA GLN A 78 -1.15 2.93 -2.91
C GLN A 78 -0.72 4.01 -1.92
N PRO A 79 -0.96 5.31 -2.18
CA PRO A 79 -0.70 6.35 -1.20
C PRO A 79 -1.74 6.26 -0.08
N ILE A 80 -1.29 6.21 1.16
CA ILE A 80 -2.12 6.08 2.36
C ILE A 80 -1.96 7.32 3.23
N VAL A 81 -3.05 7.75 3.85
CA VAL A 81 -3.03 8.67 5.00
C VAL A 81 -3.55 7.93 6.23
N ILE A 82 -2.78 7.97 7.31
CA ILE A 82 -3.19 7.51 8.62
C ILE A 82 -3.57 8.74 9.42
N SER A 83 -4.76 8.76 10.03
CA SER A 83 -5.26 9.90 10.79
C SER A 83 -5.83 9.46 12.13
N ARG A 84 -5.64 10.30 13.16
CA ARG A 84 -6.40 10.18 14.41
C ARG A 84 -7.63 11.07 14.33
N ASN A 85 -8.82 10.48 14.34
CA ASN A 85 -10.07 11.21 14.20
C ASN A 85 -10.42 12.01 15.47
N LYS A 86 -11.55 12.75 15.43
CA LYS A 86 -12.00 13.56 16.58
C LYS A 86 -12.35 12.73 17.81
N GLU A 87 -12.74 11.49 17.58
CA GLU A 87 -13.08 10.48 18.57
C GLU A 87 -11.82 9.80 19.16
N GLY A 88 -10.63 10.08 18.61
CA GLY A 88 -9.35 9.53 19.06
C GLY A 88 -8.94 8.23 18.38
N GLU A 89 -9.74 7.72 17.45
CA GLU A 89 -9.51 6.45 16.73
C GLU A 89 -8.56 6.63 15.55
N LEU A 90 -7.75 5.61 15.29
CA LEU A 90 -6.86 5.55 14.14
C LEU A 90 -7.59 5.05 12.90
N ASN A 91 -7.45 5.78 11.80
CA ASN A 91 -8.02 5.46 10.50
C ASN A 91 -6.88 5.38 9.48
N ALA A 92 -6.93 4.43 8.55
CA ALA A 92 -6.03 4.35 7.41
C ALA A 92 -6.85 4.45 6.13
N LEU A 93 -6.58 5.46 5.30
CA LEU A 93 -7.39 5.83 4.15
C LEU A 93 -6.50 5.90 2.91
N VAL A 94 -7.03 5.51 1.74
CA VAL A 94 -6.37 5.83 0.46
C VAL A 94 -6.32 7.35 0.31
N ASN A 95 -5.13 7.91 0.11
CA ASN A 95 -4.89 9.34 -0.02
C ASN A 95 -5.20 9.82 -1.45
N ALA A 96 -6.43 9.59 -1.87
CA ALA A 96 -6.96 9.98 -3.16
C ALA A 96 -8.43 10.38 -3.03
N CYS A 97 -8.78 11.51 -3.64
CA CYS A 97 -10.16 11.96 -3.69
C CYS A 97 -11.01 10.99 -4.52
N SER A 98 -12.13 10.53 -3.96
CA SER A 98 -13.06 9.62 -4.64
C SER A 98 -13.72 10.20 -5.90
N HIS A 99 -13.62 11.51 -6.15
CA HIS A 99 -14.12 12.12 -7.38
C HIS A 99 -13.23 11.82 -8.59
N ARG A 100 -11.95 12.18 -8.54
CA ARG A 100 -11.00 12.12 -9.67
C ARG A 100 -9.56 11.78 -9.26
N GLY A 101 -9.36 11.17 -8.09
CA GLY A 101 -8.06 10.65 -7.65
C GLY A 101 -7.03 11.67 -7.21
N ALA A 102 -7.38 12.97 -7.13
CA ALA A 102 -6.44 13.99 -6.65
C ALA A 102 -5.97 13.68 -5.22
N MET A 103 -4.66 13.81 -4.97
CA MET A 103 -4.09 13.59 -3.64
C MET A 103 -4.60 14.61 -2.63
N LEU A 104 -5.14 14.13 -1.50
CA LEU A 104 -5.78 14.97 -0.48
C LEU A 104 -4.74 15.58 0.46
N CYS A 105 -3.89 14.74 1.04
CA CYS A 105 -2.86 15.13 1.99
C CYS A 105 -1.50 15.13 1.31
N ARG A 106 -0.94 16.32 1.06
CA ARG A 106 0.33 16.49 0.31
C ARG A 106 1.56 16.64 1.21
N ARG A 107 1.37 16.77 2.53
CA ARG A 107 2.45 16.84 3.51
C ARG A 107 2.70 15.46 4.12
N LYS A 108 3.91 15.24 4.63
CA LYS A 108 4.26 14.01 5.34
C LYS A 108 3.46 13.87 6.64
N THR A 109 3.31 14.99 7.35
CA THR A 109 2.56 15.13 8.60
C THR A 109 1.86 16.49 8.64
N ASP A 110 0.71 16.55 9.30
CA ASP A 110 0.02 17.81 9.67
C ASP A 110 -1.04 17.49 10.75
N ASN A 111 -1.71 18.51 11.27
CA ASN A 111 -2.87 18.35 12.16
C ASN A 111 -4.10 19.02 11.56
N ARG A 112 -5.09 18.22 11.13
CA ARG A 112 -6.35 18.71 10.51
C ARG A 112 -7.50 17.76 10.80
N THR A 113 -8.70 18.34 10.95
CA THR A 113 -9.94 17.56 11.13
C THR A 113 -10.72 17.34 9.84
N THR A 114 -10.28 17.93 8.73
CA THR A 114 -10.86 17.77 7.40
C THR A 114 -9.79 17.72 6.31
N PHE A 115 -10.11 17.05 5.20
CA PHE A 115 -9.28 16.92 4.02
C PHE A 115 -10.03 17.48 2.81
N THR A 116 -9.67 18.68 2.37
CA THR A 116 -10.29 19.32 1.19
C THR A 116 -9.48 19.01 -0.06
N CYS A 117 -10.14 18.40 -1.04
CA CYS A 117 -9.58 18.11 -2.34
C CYS A 117 -9.21 19.41 -3.08
N PRO A 118 -7.94 19.58 -3.52
CA PRO A 118 -7.51 20.81 -4.18
C PRO A 118 -8.08 20.98 -5.59
N PHE A 119 -8.75 19.96 -6.13
CA PHE A 119 -9.29 20.01 -7.49
C PHE A 119 -10.68 20.65 -7.54
N HIS A 120 -11.65 20.07 -6.81
CA HIS A 120 -13.06 20.50 -6.86
C HIS A 120 -13.67 20.77 -5.47
N GLY A 121 -12.84 20.86 -4.42
CA GLY A 121 -13.30 21.27 -3.09
C GLY A 121 -14.08 20.22 -2.28
N TRP A 122 -14.23 18.99 -2.78
CA TRP A 122 -14.77 17.87 -1.98
C TRP A 122 -14.00 17.75 -0.68
N THR A 123 -14.71 17.88 0.44
CA THR A 123 -14.10 17.95 1.76
C THR A 123 -14.56 16.77 2.57
N PHE A 124 -13.62 15.94 2.99
CA PHE A 124 -13.86 14.78 3.82
C PHE A 124 -13.54 15.13 5.26
N ASN A 125 -14.22 14.52 6.23
CA ASN A 125 -13.73 14.52 7.61
C ASN A 125 -12.46 13.64 7.72
N ASN A 126 -11.74 13.74 8.84
CA ASN A 126 -10.52 12.96 9.08
C ASN A 126 -10.76 11.46 9.39
N SER A 127 -11.99 10.97 9.23
CA SER A 127 -12.35 9.54 9.18
C SER A 127 -12.67 9.08 7.75
N GLY A 128 -12.52 9.95 6.74
CA GLY A 128 -12.70 9.64 5.32
C GLY A 128 -14.12 9.78 4.77
N LYS A 129 -15.08 10.25 5.58
CA LYS A 129 -16.46 10.50 5.13
C LYS A 129 -16.55 11.86 4.45
N LEU A 130 -17.09 11.90 3.23
CA LEU A 130 -17.41 13.13 2.48
C LEU A 130 -18.50 13.94 3.20
#